data_AF-A0A2G2X466-F1
#
_entry.id   AF-A0A2G2X466-F1
#
_cell.length_a   1.000
_cell.length_b   1.000
_cell.length_c   1.000
_cell.angle_alpha   90.00
_cell.angle_beta   90.00
_cell.angle_gamma   90.00
#
_symmetry.space_group_name_H-M   'P 1'
#
loop_
_entity.id
_entity.type
_entity.pdbx_description
1 polymer ?
#
loop_
_entity_poly.entity_id
_entity_poly.type
_entity_poly.pdbx_seq_one_letter_code
_entity_poly.pdbx_strand_id
1 'polypeptide(L)'
;MMTSRNNEVALYAAAENLCLQMGLISLVESCNLFRSGGFANDELPSEFETIAKQIEEKCHASPLTIVVVAGIVKSKRTIKDWKNVAKDVKSSVTR
;
A
#
# COMPACT_ATOMS: atom_id res chain seq x y z
N MET A 1 -6.42 19.34 15.38
CA MET A 1 -6.00 17.93 15.16
C MET A 1 -4.54 17.93 14.74
N MET A 2 -3.69 17.19 15.43
CA MET A 2 -2.24 17.10 15.15
C MET A 2 -1.89 15.65 14.85
N THR A 3 -0.90 15.42 13.99
CA THR A 3 -0.36 14.08 13.67
C THR A 3 1.15 14.07 13.93
N SER A 4 1.66 12.97 14.47
CA SER A 4 3.08 12.80 14.76
C SER A 4 3.52 11.38 14.45
N ARG A 5 4.74 11.22 13.96
CA ARG A 5 5.40 9.91 13.81
C ARG A 5 6.06 9.43 15.11
N ASN A 6 6.20 10.32 16.09
CA ASN A 6 6.75 10.01 17.41
C ASN A 6 5.60 9.96 18.43
N ASN A 7 5.42 8.79 19.06
CA ASN A 7 4.38 8.56 20.06
C ASN A 7 4.52 9.47 21.29
N GLU A 8 5.74 9.74 21.76
CA GLU A 8 5.95 10.59 22.94
C GLU A 8 5.51 12.03 22.66
N VAL A 9 5.85 12.54 21.47
CA VAL A 9 5.42 13.87 21.03
C VAL A 9 3.90 13.92 20.82
N ALA A 10 3.31 12.85 20.30
CA ALA A 10 1.86 12.74 20.13
C ALA A 10 1.12 12.78 21.48
N LEU A 11 1.60 12.02 22.46
CA LEU A 11 1.05 11.95 23.82
C LEU A 11 1.23 13.27 24.56
N TYR A 12 2.39 13.93 24.42
CA TYR A 12 2.62 15.24 25.02
C TYR A 12 1.64 16.30 24.48
N ALA A 13 1.34 16.25 23.18
CA ALA A 13 0.40 17.17 22.53
C ALA A 13 -1.08 16.74 22.70
N ALA A 14 -1.35 15.55 23.24
CA ALA A 14 -2.70 15.04 23.38
C ALA A 14 -3.41 15.70 24.57
N ALA A 15 -4.53 16.37 24.29
CA ALA A 15 -5.47 16.74 25.35
C ALA A 15 -6.16 15.48 25.85
N GLU A 16 -6.18 15.27 27.18
CA GLU A 16 -6.99 14.23 27.84
C GLU A 16 -6.76 12.80 27.31
N ASN A 17 -5.54 12.46 26.85
CA ASN A 17 -5.21 11.14 26.27
C ASN A 17 -6.04 10.76 25.03
N LEU A 18 -6.61 11.73 24.31
CA LEU A 18 -7.30 11.51 23.03
C LEU A 18 -6.33 11.24 21.86
N CYS A 19 -5.31 10.41 22.08
CA CYS A 19 -4.32 10.05 21.08
C CYS A 19 -4.77 8.80 20.31
N LEU A 20 -5.03 8.96 19.01
CA LEU A 20 -5.37 7.85 18.13
C LEU A 20 -4.09 7.22 17.56
N GLN A 21 -3.87 5.93 17.83
CA GLN A 21 -2.78 5.19 17.22
C GLN A 21 -3.22 4.63 15.87
N MET A 22 -2.52 5.02 14.79
CA MET A 22 -2.79 4.48 13.46
C MET A 22 -2.32 3.03 13.39
N GLY A 23 -3.23 2.11 13.07
CA GLY A 23 -2.92 0.70 12.82
C GLY A 23 -2.43 0.45 11.39
N LEU A 24 -1.95 -0.76 11.15
CA LEU A 24 -1.73 -1.27 9.79
C LEU A 24 -3.06 -1.54 9.10
N ILE A 25 -3.09 -1.34 7.78
CA ILE A 25 -4.27 -1.64 6.95
C ILE A 25 -4.41 -3.16 6.78
N SER A 26 -5.64 -3.70 6.76
CA SER A 26 -5.85 -5.13 6.51
C SER A 26 -5.47 -5.54 5.08
N LEU A 27 -5.25 -6.83 4.83
CA LEU A 27 -4.98 -7.32 3.48
C LEU A 27 -6.11 -6.97 2.50
N VAL A 28 -7.37 -7.06 2.95
CA VAL A 28 -8.56 -6.74 2.14
C VAL A 28 -8.59 -5.26 1.77
N GLU A 29 -8.37 -4.38 2.73
CA GLU A 29 -8.29 -2.94 2.47
C GLU A 29 -7.07 -2.57 1.60
N SER A 30 -5.96 -3.28 1.77
CA SER A 30 -4.76 -3.13 0.92
C SER A 30 -5.04 -3.49 -0.53
N CYS A 31 -5.72 -4.62 -0.78
CA CYS A 31 -6.17 -5.01 -2.12
C CYS A 31 -7.13 -3.97 -2.72
N ASN A 32 -8.10 -3.51 -1.94
CA ASN A 32 -9.05 -2.49 -2.39
C ASN A 32 -8.35 -1.17 -2.72
N LEU A 33 -7.35 -0.77 -1.94
CA LEU A 33 -6.56 0.44 -2.18
C LEU A 33 -5.65 0.30 -3.41
N PHE A 34 -5.08 -0.88 -3.64
CA PHE A 34 -4.30 -1.17 -4.84
C PHE A 34 -5.16 -1.05 -6.10
N ARG A 35 -6.34 -1.68 -6.07
CA ARG A 35 -7.32 -1.62 -7.17
C ARG A 35 -7.82 -0.21 -7.40
N SER A 36 -8.13 0.56 -6.36
CA SER A 36 -8.57 1.95 -6.52
C SER A 36 -7.46 2.87 -7.03
N GLY A 37 -6.20 2.63 -6.65
CA GLY A 37 -5.05 3.40 -7.14
C GLY A 37 -4.67 3.07 -8.59
N GLY A 38 -4.80 1.80 -9.00
CA GLY A 38 -4.34 1.32 -10.30
C GLY A 38 -5.44 1.17 -11.36
N PHE A 39 -6.63 0.70 -10.95
CA PHE A 39 -7.61 0.03 -11.82
C PHE A 39 -9.07 0.35 -11.47
N ALA A 40 -9.36 1.50 -10.85
CA ALA A 40 -10.67 1.79 -10.26
C ALA A 40 -11.90 1.58 -11.18
N ASN A 41 -11.73 1.50 -12.50
CA ASN A 41 -12.81 1.24 -13.47
C ASN A 41 -12.40 0.31 -14.65
N ASP A 42 -11.15 -0.16 -14.70
CA ASP A 42 -10.68 -1.01 -15.80
C ASP A 42 -10.59 -2.45 -15.29
N GLU A 43 -11.26 -3.39 -15.96
CA GLU A 43 -11.02 -4.80 -15.71
C GLU A 43 -9.56 -5.10 -16.05
N LEU A 44 -8.79 -5.46 -15.03
CA LEU A 44 -7.42 -5.89 -15.22
C LEU A 44 -7.41 -7.14 -16.10
N PRO A 45 -6.67 -7.17 -17.23
CA PRO A 45 -6.62 -8.37 -18.06
C PRO A 45 -6.11 -9.56 -17.24
N SER A 46 -6.69 -10.74 -17.45
CA SER A 46 -6.41 -11.95 -16.65
C SER A 46 -4.94 -12.35 -16.59
N GLU A 47 -4.17 -12.00 -17.62
CA GLU A 47 -2.71 -12.21 -17.69
C GLU A 47 -1.92 -11.41 -16.63
N PHE A 48 -2.48 -10.31 -16.11
CA PHE A 48 -1.90 -9.47 -15.07
C PHE A 48 -2.42 -9.78 -13.67
N GLU A 49 -3.58 -10.46 -13.55
CA GLU A 49 -4.24 -10.74 -12.27
C GLU A 49 -3.33 -11.48 -11.28
N THR A 50 -2.60 -12.48 -11.78
CA THR A 50 -1.68 -13.29 -10.96
C THR A 50 -0.53 -12.43 -10.42
N ILE A 51 -0.01 -11.49 -11.22
CA ILE A 51 1.11 -10.64 -10.81
C ILE A 51 0.62 -9.52 -9.90
N ALA A 52 -0.56 -8.96 -10.15
CA ALA A 52 -1.20 -7.99 -9.26
C ALA A 52 -1.33 -8.55 -7.84
N LYS A 53 -1.82 -9.79 -7.71
CA LYS A 53 -1.95 -10.44 -6.40
C LYS A 53 -0.61 -10.62 -5.68
N GLN A 54 0.46 -11.00 -6.38
CA GLN A 54 1.80 -11.10 -5.80
C GLN A 54 2.33 -9.74 -5.33
N ILE A 55 2.01 -8.66 -6.05
CA ILE A 55 2.38 -7.30 -5.67
C ILE A 55 1.60 -6.85 -4.43
N GLU A 56 0.29 -7.10 -4.40
CA GLU A 56 -0.59 -6.81 -3.26
C GLU A 56 -0.10 -7.50 -1.98
N GLU A 57 0.27 -8.77 -2.07
CA GLU A 57 0.82 -9.54 -0.94
C GLU A 57 2.14 -8.94 -0.41
N LYS A 58 3.01 -8.44 -1.30
CA LYS A 58 4.30 -7.85 -0.94
C LYS A 58 4.23 -6.42 -0.41
N CYS A 59 3.18 -5.66 -0.72
CA CYS A 59 3.06 -4.27 -0.29
C CYS A 59 2.73 -4.10 1.20
N HIS A 60 2.48 -5.20 1.93
CA HIS A 60 2.32 -5.29 3.38
C HIS A 60 1.73 -4.02 4.04
N ALA A 61 0.41 -3.83 3.93
CA ALA A 61 -0.40 -2.95 4.77
C ALA A 61 -0.01 -1.45 4.86
N SER A 62 0.99 -1.00 4.11
CA SER A 62 1.39 0.41 4.06
C SER A 62 0.58 1.11 2.96
N PRO A 63 -0.42 1.95 3.31
CA PRO A 63 -1.23 2.66 2.31
C PRO A 63 -0.40 3.42 1.28
N LEU A 64 0.70 4.05 1.73
CA LEU A 64 1.57 4.82 0.84
C LEU A 64 2.30 3.93 -0.17
N THR A 65 2.85 2.80 0.28
CA THR A 65 3.54 1.85 -0.61
C THR A 65 2.56 1.30 -1.65
N ILE A 66 1.36 0.92 -1.21
CA ILE A 66 0.32 0.36 -2.09
C ILE A 66 -0.04 1.33 -3.21
N VAL A 67 -0.33 2.60 -2.88
CA VAL A 67 -0.71 3.61 -3.88
C VAL A 67 0.44 3.92 -4.84
N VAL A 68 1.67 4.01 -4.34
CA VAL A 68 2.86 4.24 -5.18
C VAL A 68 3.05 3.10 -6.16
N VAL A 69 3.00 1.85 -5.70
CA VAL A 69 3.19 0.68 -6.56
C VAL A 69 2.04 0.56 -7.55
N ALA A 70 0.78 0.76 -7.14
CA ALA A 70 -0.37 0.76 -8.04
C ALA A 70 -0.21 1.79 -9.18
N GLY A 71 0.26 3.01 -8.86
CA GLY A 71 0.54 4.05 -9.84
C GLY A 71 1.68 3.67 -10.81
N ILE A 72 2.76 3.08 -10.30
CA ILE A 72 3.86 2.57 -11.15
C ILE A 72 3.34 1.50 -12.09
N VAL A 73 2.62 0.51 -11.56
CA VAL A 73 2.09 -0.62 -12.31
C VAL A 73 1.12 -0.16 -13.40
N LYS A 74 0.24 0.80 -13.11
CA LYS A 74 -0.65 1.44 -14.09
C LYS A 74 0.09 2.07 -15.26
N SER A 75 1.30 2.58 -15.04
CA SER A 75 2.14 3.18 -16.10
C SER A 75 2.85 2.15 -17.00
N LYS A 76 2.82 0.86 -16.66
CA LYS A 76 3.52 -0.21 -17.39
C LYS A 76 2.59 -0.98 -18.31
N ARG A 77 3.01 -1.19 -19.55
CA ARG A 77 2.21 -1.87 -20.60
C ARG A 77 2.46 -3.37 -20.72
N THR A 78 3.56 -3.90 -20.16
CA THR A 78 3.94 -5.31 -20.38
C THR A 78 3.98 -6.12 -19.09
N ILE A 79 3.60 -7.40 -19.19
CA ILE A 79 3.70 -8.38 -18.10
C ILE A 79 5.13 -8.46 -17.54
N LYS A 80 6.15 -8.30 -18.39
CA LYS A 80 7.57 -8.31 -17.97
C LYS A 80 7.87 -7.16 -17.02
N ASP A 81 7.39 -5.96 -17.32
CA ASP A 81 7.60 -4.79 -16.47
C ASP A 81 6.91 -4.96 -15.11
N TRP A 82 5.71 -5.54 -15.11
CA TRP A 82 4.99 -5.87 -13.87
C TRP A 82 5.73 -6.91 -13.03
N LYS A 83 6.29 -7.95 -13.65
CA LYS A 83 7.15 -8.93 -12.96
C LYS A 83 8.39 -8.26 -12.36
N ASN A 84 8.96 -7.27 -13.02
CA ASN A 84 10.10 -6.52 -12.48
C ASN A 84 9.69 -5.69 -11.27
N VAL A 85 8.56 -4.96 -11.35
CA VAL A 85 8.00 -4.26 -10.19
C VAL A 85 7.76 -5.23 -9.02
N ALA A 86 7.16 -6.40 -9.27
CA ALA A 86 6.93 -7.41 -8.24
C ALA A 86 8.24 -7.93 -7.59
N LYS A 87 9.37 -7.90 -8.30
CA LYS A 87 10.68 -8.25 -7.74
C LYS A 87 11.28 -7.09 -6.92
N ASP A 88 11.08 -5.87 -7.40
CA ASP A 88 11.67 -4.65 -6.83
C ASP A 88 10.92 -4.16 -5.58
N VAL A 89 9.64 -4.52 -5.42
CA VAL A 89 8.93 -4.39 -4.14
C VAL A 89 9.60 -5.32 -3.13
N LYS A 90 10.58 -4.77 -2.42
CA LYS A 90 11.18 -5.40 -1.25
C LYS A 90 10.12 -5.41 -0.14
N SER A 91 9.97 -6.54 0.54
CA SER A 91 9.20 -6.63 1.77
C SER A 91 9.90 -5.76 2.82
N SER A 92 9.55 -4.48 2.89
CA SER A 92 10.09 -3.57 3.87
C SER A 92 9.43 -3.86 5.22
N VAL A 93 9.96 -4.84 5.93
CA VAL A 93 9.83 -4.94 7.39
C VAL A 93 11.18 -5.34 7.96
N THR A 94 11.92 -4.36 8.47
CA THR A 94 12.71 -4.56 9.68
C THR A 94 11.94 -3.87 10.79
N ARG A 95 11.76 -4.64 11.86
CA ARG A 95 10.93 -4.47 13.06
C ARG A 95 11.08 -3.13 13.76
#